data_AF-A0A2E6MMF7-F1
#
_entry.id   AF-A0A2E6MMF7-F1
#
_cell.length_a   1.000
_cell.length_b   1.000
_cell.length_c   1.000
_cell.angle_alpha   90.00
_cell.angle_beta   90.00
_cell.angle_gamma   90.00
#
_symmetry.space_group_name_H-M   'P 1'
#
loop_
_entity.id
_entity.type
_entity.pdbx_description
1 polymer ?
#
loop_
_entity_poly.entity_id
_entity_poly.type
_entity_poly.pdbx_seq_one_letter_code
_entity_poly.pdbx_strand_id
1 'polypeptide(L)'
;MIDGLSSDLREWDDEDFGADLADSVEVSCPYCGQGIDLGVDQAGGEVQEYIEDCQICCQPLSVRVIVGWDGTASVTVGTLDEG
;
A
#
# COMPACT_ATOMS: atom_id res chain seq x y z
N MET A 1 22.21 -4.21 44.94
CA MET A 1 22.54 -5.35 44.05
C MET A 1 21.77 -6.52 44.60
N ILE A 2 20.55 -6.83 44.17
CA ILE A 2 19.89 -6.71 42.87
C ILE A 2 18.38 -6.46 43.09
N ASP A 3 17.92 -5.28 42.65
CA ASP A 3 16.71 -4.99 41.86
C ASP A 3 15.50 -5.91 42.01
N GLY A 4 14.58 -5.54 42.91
CA GLY A 4 13.18 -5.92 42.80
C GLY A 4 12.46 -5.00 41.82
N LEU A 5 11.64 -5.55 40.93
CA LEU A 5 10.23 -5.18 40.74
C LEU A 5 9.59 -6.11 39.69
N SER A 6 8.56 -6.83 40.13
CA SER A 6 7.39 -7.40 39.45
C SER A 6 7.53 -8.01 38.05
N SER A 7 7.30 -9.32 38.02
CA SER A 7 6.72 -10.11 36.93
C SER A 7 5.43 -9.48 36.34
N ASP A 8 5.50 -8.39 35.57
CA ASP A 8 4.35 -7.86 34.81
C ASP A 8 4.79 -7.12 33.54
N LEU A 9 5.73 -7.70 32.79
CA LEU A 9 5.87 -7.39 31.37
C LEU A 9 5.78 -8.72 30.63
N ARG A 10 4.56 -9.02 30.20
CA ARG A 10 4.17 -10.10 29.30
C ARG A 10 5.31 -10.40 28.33
N GLU A 11 5.94 -11.55 28.54
CA GLU A 11 6.80 -12.23 27.59
C GLU A 11 6.01 -12.33 26.27
N TRP A 12 6.33 -11.43 25.33
CA TRP A 12 5.85 -11.53 23.95
C TRP A 12 6.72 -12.58 23.29
N ASP A 13 6.24 -13.83 23.37
CA ASP A 13 6.77 -15.00 22.69
C ASP A 13 7.00 -14.67 21.20
N ASP A 14 8.22 -14.89 20.74
CA ASP A 14 8.61 -14.91 19.33
C ASP A 14 7.76 -15.91 18.54
N GLU A 15 6.71 -15.46 17.86
CA GLU A 15 6.15 -16.14 16.70
C GLU A 15 5.99 -15.14 15.54
N ASP A 16 6.90 -15.29 14.57
CA ASP A 16 6.94 -14.73 13.24
C ASP A 16 5.61 -14.89 12.46
N PHE A 17 5.50 -14.18 11.33
CA PHE A 17 4.51 -14.30 10.25
C PHE A 17 3.25 -13.44 10.31
N GLY A 18 3.45 -12.17 9.96
CA GLY A 18 2.43 -11.37 9.28
C GLY A 18 3.00 -10.19 8.50
N ALA A 19 4.29 -10.21 8.13
CA ALA A 19 4.91 -9.16 7.32
C ALA A 19 4.54 -9.23 5.82
N ASP A 20 3.33 -9.69 5.50
CA ASP A 20 2.83 -9.90 4.13
C ASP A 20 1.31 -9.68 4.09
N LEU A 21 0.87 -8.46 4.42
CA LEU A 21 -0.54 -8.02 4.34
C LEU A 21 -0.69 -6.59 3.80
N ALA A 22 0.39 -5.98 3.33
CA ALA A 22 0.29 -4.77 2.54
C ALA A 22 0.10 -5.20 1.08
N ASP A 23 -1.14 -5.15 0.59
CA ASP A 23 -1.39 -5.27 -0.85
C ASP A 23 -0.97 -3.93 -1.47
N SER A 24 0.33 -3.80 -1.73
CA SER A 24 0.88 -2.61 -2.38
C SER A 24 1.67 -2.98 -3.63
N VAL A 25 1.63 -2.06 -4.59
CA VAL A 25 2.26 -2.25 -5.91
C VAL A 25 3.18 -1.08 -6.21
N GLU A 26 4.38 -1.40 -6.71
CA GLU A 26 5.29 -0.39 -7.21
C GLU A 26 4.88 0.04 -8.62
N VAL A 27 4.67 1.35 -8.80
CA VAL A 27 4.37 1.97 -10.10
C VAL A 27 5.28 3.16 -10.35
N SER A 28 5.47 3.51 -11.63
CA SER A 28 6.23 4.70 -11.99
C SER A 28 5.31 5.91 -12.15
N CYS A 29 5.59 6.99 -11.43
CA CYS A 29 4.84 8.24 -11.55
C CYS A 29 5.00 8.84 -12.96
N PRO A 30 3.90 9.13 -13.69
CA PRO A 30 3.97 9.70 -15.03
C PRO A 30 4.43 11.17 -15.05
N TYR A 31 4.43 11.85 -13.91
CA TYR A 31 4.89 13.24 -13.79
C TYR A 31 6.40 13.35 -13.56
N CYS A 32 6.94 12.67 -12.53
CA CYS A 32 8.36 12.77 -12.16
C CYS A 32 9.21 11.55 -12.56
N GLY A 33 8.59 10.47 -13.02
CA GLY A 33 9.28 9.23 -13.42
C GLY A 33 9.84 8.40 -12.27
N GLN A 34 9.56 8.74 -11.02
CA GLN A 34 10.04 7.98 -9.85
C GLN A 34 9.11 6.80 -9.54
N GLY A 35 9.69 5.72 -9.00
CA GLY A 35 8.93 4.59 -8.45
C GLY A 35 8.25 4.99 -7.14
N ILE A 36 6.95 4.72 -7.04
CA ILE A 36 6.13 4.95 -5.85
C ILE A 36 5.37 3.67 -5.51
N ASP A 37 5.12 3.47 -4.21
CA ASP A 37 4.34 2.35 -3.71
C ASP A 37 2.88 2.78 -3.54
N LEU A 38 1.96 2.12 -4.24
CA LEU A 38 0.52 2.39 -4.14
C LEU A 38 -0.17 1.27 -3.37
N GLY A 39 -0.94 1.63 -2.35
CA GLY A 39 -1.84 0.70 -1.68
C GLY A 39 -3.00 0.32 -2.59
N VAL A 40 -3.24 -0.98 -2.71
CA VAL A 40 -4.32 -1.60 -3.47
C VAL A 40 -5.26 -2.25 -2.49
N ASP A 41 -6.55 -1.90 -2.55
CA ASP A 41 -7.57 -2.55 -1.72
C ASP A 41 -8.35 -3.53 -2.59
N GLN A 42 -8.11 -4.84 -2.45
CA GLN A 42 -8.84 -5.83 -3.27
C GLN A 42 -10.32 -5.98 -2.85
N ALA A 43 -10.73 -5.40 -1.72
CA ALA A 43 -12.09 -5.49 -1.20
C ALA A 43 -13.05 -4.45 -1.82
N GLY A 44 -12.53 -3.40 -2.45
CA GLY A 44 -13.31 -2.31 -3.04
C GLY A 44 -14.07 -2.64 -4.33
N GLY A 45 -13.91 -3.86 -4.87
CA GLY A 45 -14.65 -4.39 -6.01
C GLY A 45 -13.79 -4.72 -7.24
N GLU A 46 -14.44 -5.17 -8.31
CA GLU A 46 -13.76 -5.60 -9.55
C GLU A 46 -13.00 -4.45 -10.22
N VAL A 47 -13.56 -3.24 -10.23
CA VAL A 47 -12.94 -2.06 -10.83
C VAL A 47 -13.02 -0.91 -9.85
N GLN A 48 -11.87 -0.30 -9.58
CA GLN A 48 -11.73 0.84 -8.69
C GLN A 48 -10.96 1.94 -9.41
N GLU A 49 -11.42 3.17 -9.25
CA GLU A 49 -10.77 4.35 -9.81
C GLU A 49 -10.76 5.44 -8.74
N TYR A 50 -9.57 5.92 -8.40
CA TYR A 50 -9.38 6.90 -7.35
C TYR A 50 -8.15 7.76 -7.66
N ILE A 51 -8.04 8.88 -6.96
CA ILE A 51 -6.95 9.82 -7.13
C ILE A 51 -6.03 9.70 -5.92
N GLU A 52 -4.75 9.45 -6.18
CA GLU A 52 -3.67 9.43 -5.18
C GLU A 52 -2.66 10.50 -5.54
N ASP A 53 -1.99 11.07 -4.54
CA ASP A 53 -0.93 12.05 -4.78
C ASP A 53 0.44 11.36 -4.85
N CYS A 54 1.32 11.85 -5.72
CA CYS A 54 2.68 11.31 -5.81
C CYS A 54 3.46 11.65 -4.53
N GLN A 55 3.88 10.62 -3.79
CA GLN A 55 4.70 10.78 -2.57
C GLN A 55 6.04 11.52 -2.79
N ILE A 56 6.46 11.69 -4.04
CA ILE A 56 7.71 12.36 -4.40
C ILE A 56 7.48 13.78 -4.92
N CYS A 57 6.54 13.98 -5.86
CA CYS A 57 6.37 15.26 -6.56
C CYS A 57 5.06 15.99 -6.26
N CYS A 58 4.20 15.44 -5.39
CA CYS A 58 2.91 16.01 -5.02
C CYS A 58 2.04 16.41 -6.21
N GLN A 59 1.97 15.52 -7.22
CA GLN A 59 1.06 15.67 -8.35
C GLN A 59 -0.02 14.59 -8.27
N PRO A 60 -1.28 14.95 -8.57
CA PRO A 60 -2.39 14.01 -8.48
C PRO A 60 -2.31 12.99 -9.62
N LEU A 61 -2.27 11.71 -9.29
CA LEU A 61 -2.31 10.58 -10.22
C LEU A 61 -3.71 9.97 -10.25
N SER A 62 -4.16 9.59 -11.44
CA SER A 62 -5.33 8.73 -11.59
C SER A 62 -4.87 7.29 -11.45
N VAL A 63 -5.42 6.59 -10.46
CA VAL A 63 -5.12 5.19 -10.19
C VAL A 63 -6.34 4.37 -10.55
N ARG A 64 -6.14 3.37 -11.40
CA ARG A 64 -7.17 2.41 -11.79
C ARG A 64 -6.72 1.01 -11.45
N VAL A 65 -7.50 0.33 -10.63
CA VAL A 65 -7.27 -1.06 -10.20
C VAL A 65 -8.35 -1.93 -10.79
N ILE A 66 -7.96 -3.04 -11.43
CA ILE A 66 -8.86 -4.11 -11.85
C ILE A 66 -8.48 -5.38 -11.10
N VAL A 67 -9.41 -5.95 -10.35
CA VAL A 67 -9.23 -7.23 -9.67
C VAL A 67 -9.93 -8.31 -10.49
N GLY A 68 -9.14 -9.24 -11.03
CA GLY A 68 -9.65 -10.40 -11.76
C GLY A 68 -10.29 -11.43 -10.84
N TRP A 69 -11.09 -12.32 -11.40
CA TRP A 69 -11.73 -13.44 -10.68
C TRP A 69 -10.75 -14.43 -10.05
N ASP A 70 -9.49 -14.45 -10.52
CA ASP A 70 -8.40 -15.26 -9.97
C ASP A 70 -7.72 -14.58 -8.76
N GLY A 71 -8.13 -13.37 -8.39
CA GLY A 71 -7.51 -12.57 -7.33
C GLY A 71 -6.28 -11.78 -7.78
N THR A 72 -5.93 -11.81 -9.08
CA THR A 72 -4.86 -10.97 -9.62
C THR A 72 -5.34 -9.52 -9.76
N ALA A 73 -4.69 -8.59 -9.07
CA ALA A 73 -4.90 -7.15 -9.24
C ALA A 73 -4.00 -6.58 -10.35
N SER A 74 -4.57 -5.80 -11.26
CA SER A 74 -3.85 -5.06 -12.30
C SER A 74 -4.03 -3.58 -12.06
N VAL A 75 -2.93 -2.86 -11.85
CA VAL A 75 -2.94 -1.42 -11.56
C VAL A 75 -2.40 -0.63 -12.74
N THR A 76 -3.09 0.45 -13.07
CA THR A 76 -2.68 1.40 -14.12
C THR A 76 -2.70 2.80 -13.54
N VAL A 77 -1.63 3.56 -13.76
CA VAL A 77 -1.53 4.97 -13.35
C VAL A 77 -1.50 5.90 -14.56
N GLY A 78 -2.18 7.04 -14.42
CA GLY A 78 -2.22 8.10 -15.43
C GLY A 78 -2.11 9.48 -14.81
N THR A 79 -1.91 10.48 -15.67
CA THR A 79 -2.02 11.88 -15.30
C THR A 79 -3.50 12.28 -15.21
N LEU A 80 -3.88 13.10 -14.23
CA LEU A 80 -5.10 13.88 -14.33
C LEU A 80 -4.81 15.07 -15.25
N ASP A 81 -4.94 14.85 -16.55
CA ASP A 81 -5.05 15.98 -17.48
C ASP A 81 -6.50 16.47 -17.37
N GLU A 82 -6.68 17.61 -16.70
CA GLU A 82 -7.96 18.31 -16.62
C GLU A 82 -8.32 18.79 -18.03
N GLY A 83 -9.47 18.33 -18.54
CA GLY A 83 -10.16 19.03 -19.62
C GLY A 83 -10.75 20.35 -19.14
#